data_AF-A0A2A3XIQ2-F1
#
_entry.id   AF-A0A2A3XIQ2-F1
#
_cell.length_a   1.000
_cell.length_b   1.000
_cell.length_c   1.000
_cell.angle_alpha   90.00
_cell.angle_beta   90.00
_cell.angle_gamma   90.00
#
_symmetry.space_group_name_H-M   'P 1'
#
loop_
_entity.id
_entity.type
_entity.pdbx_description
1 polymer ?
#
loop_
_entity_poly.entity_id
_entity_poly.type
_entity_poly.pdbx_seq_one_letter_code
_entity_poly.pdbx_strand_id
1 'polypeptide(L)'
;MLGQLGVMLRVRHTDRTWGIDIESLLSGHVESLLRVEGLLARFAQRHSRRISFFVGSFFFLGAIGGAFGASSRFVRGQTENLQNVRTVNQDSTEYLQSQIDFLMDILVSGVWTRFTFVTLGFLVLALIVSMLLAGWVESSASKRPYSFVTLSKKAEKHRAKFLEQQQRDWVMFCVSIFTSVVTGIVANLLFVHFFTGVG
;
A
#
# COMPACT_ATOMS: atom_id res chain seq x y z
N MET A 1 -12.25 -20.62 25.25
CA MET A 1 -11.42 -21.64 24.55
C MET A 1 -10.55 -20.93 23.52
N LEU A 2 -9.39 -20.40 23.96
CA LEU A 2 -8.41 -19.77 23.07
C LEU A 2 -7.44 -20.86 22.59
N GLY A 3 -7.16 -20.84 21.29
CA GLY A 3 -6.62 -21.97 20.53
C GLY A 3 -5.35 -22.58 21.09
N GLN A 4 -5.40 -23.91 21.26
CA GLN A 4 -4.23 -24.77 21.45
C GLN A 4 -3.23 -24.52 20.33
N LEU A 5 -2.12 -23.87 20.67
CA LEU A 5 -0.88 -23.98 19.91
C LEU A 5 -0.52 -25.48 19.88
N GLY A 6 -0.44 -26.04 18.67
CA GLY A 6 -0.34 -27.47 18.40
C GLY A 6 0.99 -28.10 18.82
N VAL A 7 1.22 -28.21 20.12
CA VAL A 7 2.24 -29.06 20.70
C VAL A 7 1.51 -30.13 21.49
N MET A 8 1.34 -31.31 20.88
CA MET A 8 0.77 -32.46 21.57
C MET A 8 1.90 -33.17 22.33
N LEU A 9 2.05 -32.85 23.61
CA LEU A 9 2.87 -33.64 24.52
C LEU A 9 2.07 -34.89 24.89
N ARG A 10 2.57 -36.06 24.48
CA ARG A 10 1.98 -37.34 24.87
C ARG A 10 3.01 -38.10 25.69
N VAL A 11 2.79 -38.13 27.00
CA VAL A 11 3.63 -38.89 27.90
C VAL A 11 2.92 -40.21 28.22
N ARG A 12 3.58 -41.33 27.93
CA ARG A 12 3.06 -42.67 28.24
C ARG A 12 3.66 -43.14 29.55
N HIS A 13 2.81 -43.45 30.54
CA HIS A 13 3.21 -43.87 31.88
C HIS A 13 2.47 -45.13 32.29
N THR A 14 3.12 -45.98 33.09
CA THR A 14 2.52 -47.16 33.73
C THR A 14 1.88 -46.83 35.08
N ASP A 15 2.33 -45.77 35.77
CA ASP A 15 1.80 -45.36 37.08
C ASP A 15 1.12 -43.98 37.05
N ARG A 16 -0.09 -43.93 37.61
CA ARG A 16 -1.11 -42.89 37.34
C ARG A 16 -0.85 -41.54 38.01
N THR A 17 -0.06 -41.49 39.09
CA THR A 17 0.10 -40.28 39.91
C THR A 17 1.34 -39.46 39.55
N TRP A 18 2.46 -40.11 39.24
CA TRP A 18 3.71 -39.44 38.86
C TRP A 18 3.62 -38.82 37.47
N GLY A 19 2.85 -39.44 36.57
CA GLY A 19 2.66 -38.94 35.22
C GLY A 19 1.97 -37.57 35.16
N ILE A 20 0.94 -37.36 35.99
CA ILE A 20 0.16 -36.12 36.00
C ILE A 20 1.02 -34.94 36.49
N ASP A 21 1.86 -35.16 37.50
CA ASP A 21 2.73 -34.10 38.04
C ASP A 21 3.79 -33.67 37.01
N ILE A 22 4.44 -34.64 36.37
CA ILE A 22 5.41 -34.39 35.28
C ILE A 22 4.73 -33.67 34.10
N GLU A 23 3.54 -34.10 33.71
CA GLU A 23 2.77 -33.47 32.63
C GLU A 23 2.41 -32.02 32.98
N SER A 24 2.00 -31.74 34.22
CA SER A 24 1.68 -30.39 34.68
C SER A 24 2.91 -29.47 34.71
N LEU A 25 4.05 -29.97 35.20
CA LEU A 25 5.31 -29.23 35.25
C LEU A 25 5.85 -28.92 33.86
N LEU A 26 5.82 -29.90 32.96
CA LEU A 26 6.23 -29.72 31.56
C LEU A 26 5.29 -28.77 30.83
N SER A 27 3.98 -28.90 31.03
CA SER A 27 2.99 -28.02 30.39
C SER A 27 3.18 -26.58 30.82
N GLY A 28 3.38 -26.32 32.12
CA GLY A 28 3.66 -24.97 32.63
C GLY A 28 4.95 -24.37 32.05
N HIS A 29 6.03 -25.16 31.96
CA HIS A 29 7.27 -24.70 31.34
C HIS A 29 7.11 -24.45 29.84
N VAL A 30 6.44 -25.34 29.12
CA VAL A 30 6.22 -25.22 27.67
C VAL A 30 5.32 -24.03 27.36
N GLU A 31 4.27 -23.80 28.16
CA GLU A 31 3.39 -22.64 27.99
C GLU A 31 4.14 -21.33 28.22
N SER A 32 5.04 -21.27 29.22
CA SER A 32 5.90 -20.09 29.43
C SER A 32 6.89 -19.83 28.27
N LEU A 33 7.27 -20.89 27.55
CA LEU A 33 8.14 -20.82 26.37
C LEU A 33 7.36 -20.47 25.10
N LEU A 34 6.07 -20.82 25.05
CA LEU A 34 5.17 -20.51 23.95
C LEU A 34 4.83 -19.03 23.96
N ARG A 35 5.40 -18.30 23.01
CA ARG A 35 5.12 -16.88 22.85
C ARG A 35 3.71 -16.70 22.26
N VAL A 36 2.86 -15.99 22.98
CA VAL A 36 1.57 -15.55 22.45
C VAL A 36 1.84 -14.44 21.43
N GLU A 37 1.72 -14.78 20.15
CA GLU A 37 1.76 -13.77 19.09
C GLU A 37 0.55 -12.84 19.22
N GLY A 38 0.76 -11.56 18.94
CA GLY A 38 -0.34 -10.61 18.83
C GLY A 38 -1.33 -11.03 17.74
N LEU A 39 -2.62 -10.93 18.04
CA LEU A 39 -3.71 -11.34 17.12
C LEU A 39 -3.57 -10.68 15.74
N LEU A 40 -3.14 -9.40 15.69
CA LEU A 40 -2.94 -8.63 14.47
C LEU A 40 -1.81 -9.19 13.59
N ALA A 41 -0.67 -9.55 14.18
CA ALA A 41 0.46 -10.10 13.44
C ALA A 41 0.09 -11.47 12.83
N ARG A 42 -0.60 -12.32 13.62
CA ARG A 42 -1.08 -13.62 13.15
C ARG A 42 -2.12 -13.47 12.04
N PHE A 43 -3.03 -12.51 12.16
CA PHE A 43 -4.01 -12.19 11.13
C PHE A 43 -3.33 -11.75 9.83
N ALA A 44 -2.37 -10.82 9.93
CA ALA A 44 -1.60 -10.29 8.81
C ALA A 44 -0.81 -11.38 8.08
N GLN A 45 -0.17 -12.30 8.82
CA GLN A 45 0.54 -13.44 8.23
C GLN A 45 -0.40 -14.39 7.50
N ARG A 46 -1.54 -14.74 8.13
CA ARG A 46 -2.52 -15.68 7.56
C ARG A 46 -3.18 -15.13 6.28
N HIS A 47 -3.35 -13.81 6.20
CA HIS A 47 -4.01 -13.15 5.08
C HIS A 47 -3.06 -12.29 4.23
N SER A 48 -1.75 -12.48 4.37
CA SER A 48 -0.69 -11.66 3.75
C SER A 48 -0.87 -11.49 2.24
N ARG A 49 -1.18 -12.58 1.52
CA ARG A 49 -1.47 -12.55 0.07
C ARG A 49 -2.73 -11.75 -0.28
N ARG A 50 -3.79 -11.83 0.54
CA ARG A 50 -5.03 -11.06 0.29
C ARG A 50 -4.78 -9.57 0.57
N ILE A 51 -4.11 -9.26 1.68
CA ILE A 51 -3.78 -7.90 2.08
C ILE A 51 -2.92 -7.23 1.01
N SER A 52 -1.84 -7.87 0.56
CA SER A 52 -0.98 -7.35 -0.51
C SER A 52 -1.74 -7.09 -1.81
N PHE A 53 -2.59 -8.02 -2.23
CA PHE A 53 -3.45 -7.84 -3.40
C PHE A 53 -4.39 -6.62 -3.25
N PHE A 54 -5.05 -6.47 -2.10
CA PHE A 54 -5.93 -5.32 -1.85
C PHE A 54 -5.16 -4.00 -1.81
N VAL A 55 -3.99 -3.96 -1.19
CA VAL A 55 -3.15 -2.76 -1.13
C VAL A 55 -2.70 -2.34 -2.53
N GLY A 56 -2.17 -3.27 -3.33
CA GLY A 56 -1.77 -2.99 -4.71
C GLY A 56 -2.94 -2.56 -5.60
N SER A 57 -4.07 -3.26 -5.49
CA SER A 57 -5.30 -2.93 -6.24
C SER A 57 -5.84 -1.56 -5.85
N PHE A 58 -5.89 -1.24 -4.56
CA PHE A 58 -6.35 0.06 -4.08
C PHE A 58 -5.47 1.21 -4.56
N PHE A 59 -4.15 1.02 -4.52
CA PHE A 59 -3.21 2.00 -5.09
C PHE A 59 -3.44 2.22 -6.58
N PHE A 60 -3.57 1.14 -7.36
CA PHE A 60 -3.78 1.24 -8.81
C PHE A 60 -5.15 1.88 -9.17
N LEU A 61 -6.22 1.50 -8.46
CA LEU A 61 -7.53 2.15 -8.61
C LEU A 61 -7.47 3.64 -8.24
N GLY A 62 -6.70 3.99 -7.20
CA GLY A 62 -6.43 5.38 -6.86
C GLY A 62 -5.74 6.14 -7.99
N ALA A 63 -4.75 5.52 -8.65
CA ALA A 63 -4.08 6.11 -9.81
C ALA A 63 -5.03 6.30 -11.01
N ILE A 64 -5.92 5.33 -11.27
CA ILE A 64 -6.97 5.47 -12.30
C ILE A 64 -7.91 6.62 -11.97
N GLY A 65 -8.38 6.70 -10.72
CA GLY A 65 -9.23 7.80 -10.26
C GLY A 65 -8.55 9.16 -10.41
N GLY A 66 -7.27 9.25 -10.07
CA GLY A 66 -6.44 10.44 -10.27
C GLY A 66 -6.31 10.83 -11.74
N ALA A 67 -6.04 9.87 -12.62
CA ALA A 67 -5.97 10.09 -14.07
C ALA A 67 -7.32 10.57 -14.65
N PHE A 68 -8.42 9.98 -14.20
CA PHE A 68 -9.76 10.42 -14.60
C PHE A 68 -10.08 11.84 -14.13
N GLY A 69 -9.72 12.18 -12.89
CA GLY A 69 -9.84 13.54 -12.36
C GLY A 69 -8.99 14.55 -13.13
N ALA A 70 -7.74 14.20 -13.45
CA ALA A 70 -6.86 15.04 -14.27
C ALA A 70 -7.42 15.26 -15.68
N SER A 71 -7.92 14.20 -16.32
CA SER A 71 -8.57 14.27 -17.63
C SER A 71 -9.81 15.16 -17.61
N SER A 72 -10.66 15.01 -16.59
CA SER A 72 -11.88 15.84 -16.43
C SER A 72 -11.55 17.32 -16.26
N ARG A 73 -10.50 17.64 -15.49
CA ARG A 73 -10.01 19.02 -15.33
C ARG A 73 -9.41 19.56 -16.61
N PHE A 74 -8.64 18.75 -17.33
CA PHE A 74 -8.07 19.12 -18.62
C PHE A 74 -9.18 19.47 -19.63
N VAL A 75 -10.19 18.61 -19.78
CA VAL A 75 -11.36 18.87 -20.64
C VAL A 75 -12.06 20.16 -20.22
N ARG A 76 -12.31 20.32 -18.92
CA ARG A 76 -13.00 21.50 -18.38
C ARG A 76 -12.23 22.79 -18.66
N GLY A 77 -10.91 22.80 -18.47
CA GLY A 77 -10.07 23.96 -18.79
C GLY A 77 -10.13 24.35 -20.27
N GLN A 78 -10.15 23.37 -21.18
CA GLN A 78 -10.33 23.64 -22.61
C GLN A 78 -11.72 24.21 -22.93
N THR A 79 -12.77 23.71 -22.27
CA THR A 79 -14.13 24.26 -22.46
C THR A 79 -14.30 25.67 -21.87
N GLU A 80 -13.63 25.98 -20.77
CA GLU A 80 -13.65 27.32 -20.16
C GLU A 80 -12.91 28.32 -21.05
N ASN A 81 -11.77 27.94 -21.64
CA ASN A 81 -11.06 28.77 -22.62
C ASN A 81 -11.94 29.07 -23.86
N LEU A 82 -12.67 28.08 -24.38
CA LEU A 82 -13.64 28.27 -25.45
C LEU A 82 -14.78 29.22 -25.07
N GLN A 83 -15.28 29.13 -23.83
CA GLN A 83 -16.32 30.04 -23.34
C GLN A 83 -15.82 31.47 -23.21
N ASN A 84 -14.57 31.67 -22.79
CA ASN A 84 -13.96 32.99 -22.70
C ASN A 84 -13.77 33.63 -24.08
N VAL A 85 -13.44 32.85 -25.12
CA VAL A 85 -13.40 33.35 -26.51
C VAL A 85 -14.79 33.79 -26.98
N ARG A 86 -15.85 33.09 -26.55
CA ARG A 86 -17.24 33.42 -26.89
C ARG A 86 -17.75 34.73 -26.27
N THR A 87 -17.29 35.10 -25.09
CA THR A 87 -17.77 36.32 -24.42
C THR A 87 -17.09 37.59 -24.92
N VAL A 88 -15.90 37.48 -25.53
CA VAL A 88 -15.10 38.63 -26.00
C VAL A 88 -15.52 39.11 -27.40
N ASN A 89 -15.93 38.22 -28.31
CA ASN A 89 -16.22 38.57 -29.70
C ASN A 89 -17.74 38.49 -29.99
N GLN A 90 -18.44 39.63 -29.97
CA GLN A 90 -19.87 39.70 -30.33
C GLN A 90 -20.11 39.72 -31.86
N ASP A 91 -19.11 40.08 -32.67
CA ASP A 91 -19.21 40.05 -34.12
C ASP A 91 -19.11 38.61 -34.65
N SER A 92 -20.14 38.21 -35.41
CA SER A 92 -20.36 36.81 -35.80
C SER A 92 -19.25 36.22 -36.67
N THR A 93 -18.56 37.07 -37.44
CA THR A 93 -17.49 36.65 -38.35
C THR A 93 -16.16 36.42 -37.63
N GLU A 94 -15.76 37.34 -36.73
CA GLU A 94 -14.55 37.18 -35.92
C GLU A 94 -14.68 36.00 -34.94
N TYR A 95 -15.88 35.78 -34.40
CA TYR A 95 -16.16 34.62 -33.56
C TYR A 95 -15.94 33.29 -34.30
N LEU A 96 -16.48 33.14 -35.51
CA LEU A 96 -16.30 31.91 -36.31
C LEU A 96 -14.83 31.67 -36.63
N GLN A 97 -14.09 32.72 -36.99
CA GLN A 97 -12.66 32.59 -37.25
C GLN A 97 -11.90 32.14 -36.00
N SER A 98 -12.17 32.74 -34.83
CA SER A 98 -11.52 32.36 -33.58
C SER A 98 -11.79 30.91 -33.16
N GLN A 99 -12.98 30.35 -33.46
CA GLN A 99 -13.28 28.95 -33.21
C GLN A 99 -12.52 28.00 -34.15
N ILE A 100 -12.42 28.36 -35.43
CA ILE A 100 -11.66 27.59 -36.41
C ILE A 100 -10.17 27.59 -36.01
N ASP A 101 -9.63 28.76 -35.66
CA ASP A 101 -8.24 28.91 -35.24
C ASP A 101 -7.96 28.11 -33.96
N PHE A 102 -8.87 28.12 -32.99
CA PHE A 102 -8.74 27.29 -31.78
C PHE A 102 -8.77 25.79 -32.09
N LEU A 103 -9.68 25.32 -32.95
CA LEU A 103 -9.73 23.90 -33.35
C LEU A 103 -8.48 23.50 -34.13
N MET A 104 -7.98 24.37 -35.01
CA MET A 104 -6.74 24.17 -35.74
C MET A 104 -5.54 24.14 -34.78
N ASP A 105 -5.51 25.04 -33.80
CA ASP A 105 -4.46 25.06 -32.77
C ASP A 105 -4.47 23.77 -31.95
N ILE A 106 -5.64 23.29 -31.49
CA ILE A 106 -5.75 22.00 -30.80
C ILE A 106 -5.26 20.83 -31.67
N LEU A 107 -5.63 20.82 -32.96
CA LEU A 107 -5.23 19.76 -33.89
C LEU A 107 -3.72 19.78 -34.17
N VAL A 108 -3.15 20.96 -34.42
CA VAL A 108 -1.74 21.13 -34.77
C VAL A 108 -0.84 20.97 -33.54
N SER A 109 -1.24 21.49 -32.39
CA SER A 109 -0.48 21.37 -31.14
C SER A 109 -0.41 19.93 -30.62
N GLY A 110 -1.36 19.07 -31.02
CA GLY A 110 -1.40 17.67 -30.63
C GLY A 110 -1.54 17.47 -29.12
N VAL A 111 -2.10 18.46 -28.40
CA VAL A 111 -2.17 18.46 -26.93
C VAL A 111 -2.88 17.21 -26.42
N TRP A 112 -3.97 16.78 -27.07
CA TRP A 112 -4.69 15.55 -26.72
C TRP A 112 -3.82 14.29 -26.84
N THR A 113 -3.03 14.20 -27.92
CA THR A 113 -2.13 13.08 -28.16
C THR A 113 -1.04 13.05 -27.09
N ARG A 114 -0.40 14.18 -26.81
CA ARG A 114 0.60 14.31 -25.74
C ARG A 114 0.01 13.96 -24.37
N PHE A 115 -1.16 14.50 -24.05
CA PHE A 115 -1.86 14.22 -22.79
C PHE A 115 -2.19 12.73 -22.64
N THR A 116 -2.70 12.12 -23.71
CA THR A 116 -3.02 10.67 -23.75
C THR A 116 -1.78 9.83 -23.53
N PHE A 117 -0.67 10.11 -24.22
CA PHE A 117 0.58 9.37 -24.04
C PHE A 117 1.16 9.52 -22.64
N VAL A 118 1.15 10.73 -22.07
CA VAL A 118 1.62 10.97 -20.70
C VAL A 118 0.74 10.23 -19.70
N THR A 119 -0.58 10.28 -19.86
CA THR A 119 -1.53 9.58 -18.99
C THR A 119 -1.36 8.07 -19.08
N LEU A 120 -1.20 7.53 -20.29
CA LEU A 120 -0.95 6.11 -20.50
C LEU A 120 0.38 5.68 -19.87
N GLY A 121 1.45 6.44 -20.09
CA GLY A 121 2.76 6.20 -19.48
C GLY A 121 2.71 6.22 -17.95
N PHE A 122 1.97 7.18 -17.37
CA PHE A 122 1.70 7.24 -15.94
C PHE A 122 0.95 6.00 -15.44
N LEU A 123 -0.10 5.55 -16.13
CA LEU A 123 -0.86 4.36 -15.74
C LEU A 123 -0.02 3.07 -15.81
N VAL A 124 0.81 2.91 -16.85
CA VAL A 124 1.75 1.78 -16.95
C VAL A 124 2.75 1.81 -15.80
N LEU A 125 3.33 2.97 -15.50
CA LEU A 125 4.24 3.12 -14.37
C LEU A 125 3.55 2.82 -13.04
N ALA A 126 2.32 3.32 -12.83
CA ALA A 126 1.53 3.07 -11.64
C ALA A 126 1.20 1.59 -11.46
N LEU A 127 0.96 0.85 -12.56
CA LEU A 127 0.77 -0.60 -12.53
C LEU A 127 2.04 -1.34 -12.08
N ILE A 128 3.21 -0.95 -12.59
CA ILE A 128 4.49 -1.56 -12.18
C ILE A 128 4.73 -1.28 -10.68
N VAL A 129 4.54 -0.04 -10.26
CA VAL A 129 4.70 0.36 -8.85
C VAL A 129 3.71 -0.39 -7.95
N SER A 130 2.46 -0.60 -8.38
CA SER A 130 1.46 -1.33 -7.60
C SER A 130 1.84 -2.79 -7.39
N MET A 131 2.42 -3.45 -8.40
CA MET A 131 2.94 -4.81 -8.29
C MET A 131 4.13 -4.89 -7.32
N LEU A 132 5.07 -3.94 -7.41
CA LEU A 132 6.20 -3.87 -6.49
C LEU A 132 5.75 -3.65 -5.05
N LEU A 133 4.79 -2.75 -4.83
CA LEU A 133 4.19 -2.51 -3.51
C LEU A 133 3.48 -3.76 -2.97
N ALA A 134 2.70 -4.46 -3.81
CA ALA A 134 2.04 -5.69 -3.40
C ALA A 134 3.06 -6.76 -2.97
N GLY A 135 4.10 -7.00 -3.77
CA GLY A 135 5.16 -7.96 -3.44
C GLY A 135 5.92 -7.58 -2.17
N TRP A 136 6.21 -6.30 -1.98
CA TRP A 136 6.87 -5.80 -0.76
C TRP A 136 6.01 -5.97 0.50
N VAL A 137 4.71 -5.68 0.40
CA VAL A 137 3.74 -5.90 1.49
C VAL A 137 3.60 -7.39 1.80
N GLU A 138 3.54 -8.26 0.79
CA GLU A 138 3.49 -9.71 0.99
C GLU A 138 4.76 -10.22 1.70
N SER A 139 5.94 -9.80 1.24
CA SER A 139 7.22 -10.16 1.85
C SER A 139 7.30 -9.68 3.31
N SER A 140 6.83 -8.47 3.58
CA SER A 140 6.83 -7.90 4.94
C SER A 140 5.84 -8.59 5.86
N ALA A 141 4.63 -8.88 5.37
CA ALA A 141 3.57 -9.53 6.15
C ALA A 141 3.79 -11.04 6.35
N SER A 142 4.53 -11.70 5.46
CA SER A 142 4.79 -13.16 5.52
C SER A 142 5.96 -13.56 6.42
N LYS A 143 6.73 -12.59 6.97
CA LYS A 143 7.81 -12.86 7.93
C LYS A 143 7.26 -13.59 9.17
N ARG A 144 7.44 -14.91 9.21
CA ARG A 144 7.08 -15.75 10.37
C ARG A 144 8.07 -15.51 11.51
N PRO A 145 7.63 -15.46 12.77
CA PRO A 145 8.54 -15.41 13.90
C PRO A 145 9.31 -16.74 13.98
N TYR A 146 10.61 -16.65 14.23
CA TYR A 146 11.45 -17.82 14.46
C TYR A 146 11.22 -18.35 15.88
N SER A 147 11.20 -19.67 16.03
CA SER A 147 11.32 -20.33 17.34
C SER A 147 12.79 -20.30 17.76
N PHE A 148 13.05 -19.80 18.97
CA PHE A 148 14.40 -19.74 19.53
C PHE A 148 14.53 -20.75 20.67
N VAL A 149 15.52 -21.63 20.59
CA VAL A 149 15.92 -22.47 21.72
C VAL A 149 17.08 -21.80 22.42
N THR A 150 16.84 -21.20 23.58
CA THR A 150 17.86 -20.45 24.34
C THR A 150 18.52 -21.35 25.39
N LEU A 151 19.50 -22.16 24.97
CA LEU A 151 20.30 -22.99 25.89
C LEU A 151 21.52 -22.25 26.48
N SER A 152 21.84 -21.06 25.95
CA SER A 152 22.99 -20.27 26.40
C SER A 152 22.64 -18.79 26.51
N LYS A 153 23.37 -18.07 27.38
CA LYS A 153 23.27 -16.60 27.50
C LYS A 153 23.53 -15.87 26.17
N LYS A 154 24.32 -16.47 25.27
CA LYS A 154 24.57 -15.92 23.92
C LYS A 154 23.34 -16.05 23.02
N ALA A 155 22.66 -17.19 23.07
CA ALA A 155 21.41 -17.41 22.34
C ALA A 155 20.29 -16.47 22.83
N GLU A 156 20.24 -16.20 24.13
CA GLU A 156 19.31 -15.24 24.73
C GLU A 156 19.54 -13.81 24.21
N LYS A 157 20.80 -13.35 24.16
CA LYS A 157 21.15 -12.04 23.56
C LYS A 157 20.79 -11.96 22.07
N HIS A 158 21.02 -13.03 21.30
CA HIS A 158 20.63 -13.07 19.89
C HIS A 158 19.11 -13.03 19.71
N ARG A 159 18.36 -13.76 20.54
CA ARG A 159 16.89 -13.68 20.56
C ARG A 159 16.44 -12.26 20.83
N ALA A 160 16.96 -11.60 21.87
CA ALA A 160 16.56 -10.23 22.21
C ALA A 160 16.80 -9.25 21.04
N LYS A 161 17.99 -9.27 20.44
CA LYS A 161 18.31 -8.45 19.26
C LYS A 161 17.37 -8.70 18.08
N PHE A 162 17.07 -9.97 17.80
CA PHE A 162 16.19 -10.33 16.68
C PHE A 162 14.76 -9.83 16.90
N LEU A 163 14.27 -9.90 18.14
CA LEU A 163 12.93 -9.42 18.49
C LEU A 163 12.82 -7.90 18.40
N GLU A 164 13.86 -7.18 18.82
CA GLU A 164 13.95 -5.73 18.65
C GLU A 164 13.98 -5.34 17.17
N GLN A 165 14.76 -6.06 16.35
CA GLN A 165 14.81 -5.84 14.92
C GLN A 165 13.45 -6.12 14.25
N GLN A 166 12.75 -7.17 14.67
CA GLN A 166 11.41 -7.48 14.18
C GLN A 166 10.38 -6.38 14.53
N GLN A 167 10.42 -5.85 15.76
CA GLN A 167 9.56 -4.73 16.15
C GLN A 167 9.88 -3.49 15.32
N ARG A 168 11.17 -3.18 15.12
CA ARG A 168 11.59 -2.05 14.30
C ARG A 168 11.15 -2.19 12.84
N ASP A 169 11.29 -3.37 12.25
CA ASP A 169 10.82 -3.66 10.89
C ASP A 169 9.30 -3.41 10.76
N TRP A 170 8.51 -3.80 11.77
CA TRP A 170 7.08 -3.57 11.80
C TRP A 170 6.72 -2.08 11.92
N VAL A 171 7.44 -1.33 12.76
CA VAL A 171 7.27 0.13 12.87
C VAL A 171 7.63 0.81 11.54
N MET A 172 8.75 0.44 10.93
CA MET A 172 9.19 0.98 9.63
C MET A 172 8.17 0.68 8.53
N PHE A 173 7.56 -0.50 8.55
CA PHE A 173 6.46 -0.85 7.65
C PHE A 173 5.26 0.10 7.83
N CYS A 174 4.79 0.32 9.07
CA CYS A 174 3.70 1.26 9.32
C CYS A 174 4.05 2.70 8.91
N VAL A 175 5.27 3.15 9.20
CA VAL A 175 5.76 4.48 8.81
C VAL A 175 5.81 4.62 7.29
N SER A 176 6.22 3.58 6.56
CA SER A 176 6.23 3.62 5.09
C SER A 176 4.84 3.72 4.48
N ILE A 177 3.85 3.04 5.05
CA ILE A 177 2.45 3.17 4.62
C ILE A 177 2.00 4.61 4.84
N PHE A 178 2.24 5.15 6.04
CA PHE A 178 1.84 6.51 6.38
C PHE A 178 2.51 7.56 5.48
N THR A 179 3.83 7.49 5.30
CA THR A 179 4.59 8.40 4.43
C THR A 179 4.16 8.29 2.97
N SER A 180 3.79 7.11 2.47
CA SER A 180 3.26 6.96 1.10
C SER A 180 1.94 7.69 0.91
N VAL A 181 1.03 7.63 1.89
CA VAL A 181 -0.26 8.33 1.86
C VAL A 181 -0.04 9.85 1.90
N VAL A 182 0.81 10.32 2.82
CA VAL A 182 1.14 11.74 2.95
C VAL A 182 1.80 12.26 1.66
N THR A 183 2.77 11.53 1.11
CA THR A 183 3.44 11.90 -0.14
C THR A 183 2.47 11.95 -1.31
N GLY A 184 1.51 11.01 -1.38
CA GLY A 184 0.44 11.03 -2.38
C GLY A 184 -0.45 12.27 -2.28
N ILE A 185 -0.86 12.65 -1.07
CA ILE A 185 -1.65 13.88 -0.83
C ILE A 185 -0.86 15.13 -1.22
N VAL A 186 0.40 15.22 -0.80
CA VAL A 186 1.28 16.36 -1.10
C VAL A 186 1.55 16.46 -2.60
N ALA A 187 1.84 15.34 -3.27
CA ALA A 187 2.04 15.30 -4.72
C ALA A 187 0.78 15.76 -5.46
N ASN A 188 -0.40 15.35 -5.01
CA ASN A 188 -1.66 15.81 -5.58
C ASN A 188 -1.87 17.33 -5.37
N LEU A 189 -1.58 17.85 -4.18
CA LEU A 189 -1.66 19.29 -3.89
C LEU A 189 -0.68 20.10 -4.74
N LEU A 190 0.57 19.64 -4.87
CA LEU A 190 1.57 20.26 -5.74
C LEU A 190 1.14 20.21 -7.20
N PHE A 191 0.62 19.08 -7.65
CA PHE A 191 0.11 18.94 -9.01
C PHE A 191 -1.02 19.93 -9.27
N VAL A 192 -1.98 20.07 -8.34
CA VAL A 192 -3.01 21.11 -8.46
C VAL A 192 -2.35 22.48 -8.52
N HIS A 193 -1.53 22.85 -7.55
CA HIS A 193 -0.97 24.20 -7.49
C HIS A 193 -0.15 24.58 -8.73
N PHE A 194 0.73 23.70 -9.21
CA PHE A 194 1.57 23.97 -10.39
C PHE A 194 0.81 23.91 -11.71
N PHE A 195 -0.18 23.04 -11.87
CA PHE A 195 -0.92 22.93 -13.14
C PHE A 195 -2.16 23.81 -13.22
N THR A 196 -2.73 24.24 -12.08
CA THR A 196 -3.84 25.22 -12.06
C THR A 196 -3.37 26.65 -11.85
N GLY A 197 -2.18 26.87 -11.29
CA GLY A 197 -1.62 28.20 -11.05
C GLY A 197 -0.83 28.81 -12.21
N VAL A 198 -0.66 28.09 -13.31
CA VAL A 198 0.00 28.58 -14.54
C VAL A 198 -1.05 28.94 -15.60
N GLY A 199 -2.27 29.27 -15.18
CA GLY A 199 -3.29 29.94 -15.98
C GLY A 199 -3.26 31.43 -15.73
#